data_AF-A0A2K2VJH5-F1
#
_entry.id   AF-A0A2K2VJH5-F1
#
_cell.length_a   1.000
_cell.length_b   1.000
_cell.length_c   1.000
_cell.angle_alpha   90.00
_cell.angle_beta   90.00
_cell.angle_gamma   90.00
#
_symmetry.space_group_name_H-M   'P 1'
#
loop_
_entity.id
_entity.type
_entity.pdbx_description
1 polymer ?
#
loop_
_entity_poly.entity_id
_entity_poly.type
_entity_poly.pdbx_seq_one_letter_code
_entity_poly.pdbx_strand_id
1 'polypeptide(L)'
;MKRQTMFFGILVSLALLIWVLPQASAQNYGQIRALKRRADTVTHQKNSFVARVLSSYKIQYQITEQGIVARLHIENRWYDVNQIEIVPVTREVDGGYQVIAHEIFFYTEGEILHLVSAVSIH
;
A
#
# COMPACT_ATOMS: atom_id res chain seq x y z
N MET A 1 41.75 3.36 -51.13
CA MET A 1 41.60 4.29 -49.99
C MET A 1 40.18 4.85 -49.78
N LYS A 2 39.26 4.85 -50.77
CA LYS A 2 37.88 5.40 -50.60
C LYS A 2 36.88 4.48 -49.88
N ARG A 3 37.05 3.14 -49.91
CA ARG A 3 36.13 2.20 -49.23
C ARG A 3 36.29 2.21 -47.70
N GLN A 4 37.51 2.31 -47.18
CA GLN A 4 37.76 2.26 -45.73
C GLN A 4 37.24 3.51 -45.00
N THR A 5 37.31 4.70 -45.60
CA THR A 5 36.75 5.93 -45.03
C THR A 5 35.22 5.91 -44.98
N MET A 6 34.57 5.27 -45.97
CA MET A 6 33.11 5.11 -46.00
C MET A 6 32.60 4.13 -44.94
N PHE A 7 33.29 3.01 -44.72
CA PHE A 7 32.95 2.08 -43.64
C PHE A 7 33.17 2.71 -42.26
N PHE A 8 34.23 3.50 -42.09
CA PHE A 8 34.49 4.20 -40.82
C PHE A 8 33.41 5.24 -40.51
N GLY A 9 32.95 5.99 -41.52
CA GLY A 9 31.86 6.96 -41.36
C GLY A 9 30.53 6.30 -40.94
N ILE A 10 30.21 5.12 -41.48
CA ILE A 10 29.00 4.37 -41.10
C ILE A 10 29.12 3.86 -39.66
N LEU A 11 30.27 3.35 -39.26
CA LEU A 11 30.52 2.83 -37.91
C LEU A 11 30.43 3.94 -36.84
N VAL A 12 30.96 5.14 -37.15
CA VAL A 12 30.86 6.31 -36.29
C VAL A 12 29.42 6.81 -36.19
N SER A 13 28.67 6.86 -37.31
CA SER A 13 27.24 7.22 -37.27
C SER A 13 26.40 6.21 -36.49
N LEU A 14 26.70 4.91 -36.60
CA LEU A 14 25.99 3.87 -35.85
C LEU A 14 26.29 3.95 -34.34
N ALA A 15 27.53 4.23 -33.97
CA ALA A 15 27.93 4.44 -32.56
C ALA A 15 27.28 5.70 -31.96
N LEU A 16 27.16 6.78 -32.75
CA LEU A 16 26.44 7.99 -32.36
C LEU A 16 24.94 7.74 -32.18
N LEU A 17 24.31 6.90 -33.00
CA LEU A 17 22.89 6.56 -32.86
C LEU A 17 22.58 5.81 -31.56
N ILE A 18 23.50 4.95 -31.10
CA ILE A 18 23.34 4.18 -29.86
C ILE A 18 23.40 5.09 -28.62
N TRP A 19 24.15 6.20 -28.69
CA TRP A 19 24.26 7.16 -27.59
C TRP A 19 23.02 8.05 -27.39
N VAL A 20 22.19 8.20 -28.43
CA VAL A 20 20.96 9.01 -28.40
C VAL A 20 19.73 8.18 -28.01
N LEU A 21 19.87 6.87 -27.80
CA LEU A 21 18.77 6.04 -27.30
C LEU A 21 18.38 6.50 -25.87
N PRO A 22 17.11 6.86 -25.64
CA PRO A 22 16.69 7.42 -24.36
C PRO A 22 16.87 6.38 -23.25
N GLN A 23 17.57 6.73 -22.17
CA GLN A 23 17.63 5.93 -20.93
C GLN A 23 16.31 5.93 -20.13
N ALA A 24 15.18 6.20 -20.79
CA ALA A 24 13.85 6.36 -20.20
C ALA A 24 13.33 5.07 -19.50
N SER A 25 13.90 3.91 -19.81
CA SER A 25 13.50 2.63 -19.20
C SER A 25 13.95 2.49 -17.74
N ALA A 26 15.07 3.10 -17.34
CA ALA A 26 15.61 2.99 -15.99
C ALA A 26 14.80 3.81 -14.96
N GLN A 27 14.31 5.00 -15.35
CA GLN A 27 13.43 5.81 -14.51
C GLN A 27 12.09 5.10 -14.24
N ASN A 28 11.48 4.51 -15.27
CA ASN A 28 10.20 3.80 -15.14
C ASN A 28 10.29 2.58 -14.22
N TYR A 29 11.37 1.78 -14.35
CA TYR A 29 11.54 0.59 -13.51
C TYR A 29 11.81 0.94 -12.04
N GLY A 30 12.61 1.99 -11.78
CA GLY A 30 12.84 2.51 -10.44
C GLY A 30 11.56 3.02 -9.77
N GLN A 31 10.72 3.75 -10.51
CA GLN A 31 9.43 4.25 -10.03
C GLN A 31 8.44 3.12 -9.71
N ILE A 32 8.32 2.11 -10.58
CA ILE A 32 7.46 0.94 -10.34
C ILE A 32 7.89 0.20 -9.07
N ARG A 33 9.20 -0.01 -8.90
CA ARG A 33 9.75 -0.65 -7.70
C ARG A 33 9.46 0.14 -6.43
N ALA A 34 9.59 1.47 -6.48
CA ALA A 34 9.28 2.35 -5.36
C ALA A 34 7.78 2.30 -5.01
N LEU A 35 6.91 2.30 -6.03
CA LEU A 35 5.47 2.18 -5.84
C LEU A 35 5.08 0.86 -5.17
N LYS A 36 5.66 -0.26 -5.63
CA LYS A 36 5.44 -1.58 -5.02
C LYS A 36 5.83 -1.60 -3.54
N ARG A 37 7.04 -1.11 -3.22
CA ARG A 37 7.50 -1.01 -1.82
C ARG A 37 6.59 -0.16 -0.95
N ARG A 38 6.07 0.95 -1.50
CA ARG A 38 5.11 1.80 -0.80
C ARG A 38 3.79 1.07 -0.56
N ALA A 39 3.26 0.36 -1.56
CA ALA A 39 2.05 -0.45 -1.41
C ALA A 39 2.20 -1.54 -0.34
N ASP A 40 3.35 -2.23 -0.33
CA ASP A 40 3.66 -3.25 0.69
C ASP A 40 3.71 -2.64 2.10
N THR A 41 4.38 -1.48 2.22
CA THR A 41 4.48 -0.75 3.49
C THR A 41 3.11 -0.30 4.00
N VAL A 42 2.29 0.28 3.13
CA VAL A 42 0.93 0.72 3.47
C VAL A 42 0.06 -0.47 3.88
N THR A 43 0.16 -1.59 3.17
CA THR A 43 -0.58 -2.82 3.50
C THR A 43 -0.20 -3.33 4.89
N HIS A 44 1.10 -3.41 5.18
CA HIS A 44 1.59 -3.81 6.49
C HIS A 44 1.13 -2.87 7.60
N GLN A 45 1.20 -1.55 7.37
CA GLN A 45 0.73 -0.54 8.32
C GLN A 45 -0.77 -0.66 8.58
N LYS A 46 -1.58 -0.84 7.53
CA LYS A 46 -3.03 -1.03 7.63
C LYS A 46 -3.37 -2.25 8.49
N ASN A 47 -2.76 -3.39 8.17
CA ASN A 47 -2.98 -4.65 8.87
C ASN A 47 -2.56 -4.55 10.35
N SER A 48 -1.38 -3.99 10.60
CA SER A 48 -0.85 -3.79 11.95
C SER A 48 -1.72 -2.83 12.78
N PHE A 49 -2.27 -1.78 12.14
CA PHE A 49 -3.17 -0.85 12.81
C PHE A 49 -4.43 -1.57 13.31
N VAL A 50 -5.11 -2.33 12.45
CA VAL A 50 -6.34 -3.05 12.82
C VAL A 50 -6.08 -4.05 13.96
N ALA A 51 -4.99 -4.83 13.87
CA ALA A 51 -4.62 -5.78 14.91
C ALA A 51 -4.37 -5.10 16.28
N ARG A 52 -3.71 -3.93 16.28
CA ARG A 52 -3.50 -3.14 17.51
C ARG A 52 -4.79 -2.59 18.08
N VAL A 53 -5.68 -2.07 17.22
CA VAL A 53 -7.01 -1.61 17.64
C VAL A 53 -7.73 -2.76 18.36
N LEU A 54 -7.91 -3.90 17.69
CA LEU A 54 -8.62 -5.05 18.25
C LEU A 54 -8.00 -5.52 19.56
N SER A 55 -6.67 -5.57 19.64
CA SER A 55 -5.93 -5.92 20.85
C SER A 55 -6.21 -4.94 22.01
N SER A 56 -6.22 -3.63 21.75
CA SER A 56 -6.49 -2.59 22.76
C SER A 56 -7.91 -2.72 23.33
N TYR A 57 -8.88 -3.03 22.47
CA TYR A 57 -10.26 -3.31 22.88
C TYR A 57 -10.48 -4.74 23.39
N LYS A 58 -9.41 -5.56 23.49
CA LYS A 58 -9.45 -6.96 23.94
C LYS A 58 -10.41 -7.85 23.12
N ILE A 59 -10.63 -7.49 21.86
CA ILE A 59 -11.40 -8.29 20.92
C ILE A 59 -10.51 -9.43 20.46
N GLN A 60 -11.01 -10.66 20.52
CA GLN A 60 -10.27 -11.83 20.05
C GLN A 60 -10.35 -11.92 18.52
N TYR A 61 -9.21 -12.19 17.87
CA TYR A 61 -9.12 -12.26 16.42
C TYR A 61 -8.09 -13.29 15.95
N GLN A 62 -8.20 -13.71 14.69
CA GLN A 62 -7.20 -14.54 14.01
C GLN A 62 -6.63 -13.77 12.82
N ILE A 63 -5.33 -13.94 12.56
CA ILE A 63 -4.62 -13.32 11.45
C ILE A 63 -4.12 -14.36 10.46
N THR A 64 -4.04 -13.97 9.18
CA THR A 64 -3.34 -14.75 8.15
C THR A 64 -1.83 -14.62 8.28
N GLU A 65 -1.08 -15.40 7.50
CA GLU A 65 0.40 -15.28 7.40
C GLU A 65 0.86 -13.87 6.97
N GLN A 66 0.01 -13.14 6.24
CA GLN A 66 0.27 -11.76 5.80
C GLN A 66 -0.18 -10.71 6.84
N GLY A 67 -0.60 -11.13 8.03
CA GLY A 67 -1.03 -10.27 9.12
C GLY A 67 -2.44 -9.67 8.95
N ILE A 68 -3.22 -10.15 7.98
CA ILE A 68 -4.59 -9.68 7.73
C ILE A 68 -5.51 -10.31 8.77
N VAL A 69 -6.39 -9.52 9.39
CA VAL A 69 -7.43 -10.07 10.28
C VAL A 69 -8.43 -10.86 9.44
N ALA A 70 -8.42 -12.18 9.62
CA ALA A 70 -9.27 -13.11 8.87
C ALA A 70 -10.56 -13.43 9.63
N ARG A 71 -10.51 -13.42 10.97
CA ARG A 71 -11.67 -13.76 11.80
C ARG A 71 -11.75 -12.89 13.05
N LEU A 72 -12.97 -12.57 13.46
CA LEU A 72 -13.28 -11.90 14.73
C LEU A 72 -14.13 -12.81 15.60
N HIS A 73 -13.88 -12.81 16.91
CA HIS A 73 -14.72 -13.50 17.88
C HIS A 73 -15.49 -12.48 18.72
N ILE A 74 -16.81 -12.46 18.54
CA ILE A 74 -17.73 -11.52 19.18
C ILE A 74 -18.93 -12.33 19.69
N GLU A 75 -19.36 -12.05 20.92
CA GLU A 75 -20.56 -12.67 21.52
C GLU A 75 -20.60 -14.21 21.38
N ASN A 76 -19.44 -14.85 21.61
CA ASN A 76 -19.28 -16.31 21.55
C ASN A 76 -19.46 -16.93 20.14
N ARG A 77 -19.32 -16.12 19.09
CA ARG A 77 -19.35 -16.54 17.68
C ARG A 77 -18.14 -16.03 16.92
N TRP A 78 -17.62 -16.88 16.03
CA TRP A 78 -16.59 -16.49 15.06
C TRP A 78 -17.22 -15.97 13.77
N TYR A 79 -16.67 -14.87 13.29
CA TYR A 79 -17.06 -14.19 12.06
C TYR A 79 -15.90 -14.20 11.09
N ASP A 80 -16.10 -14.77 9.90
CA ASP A 80 -15.15 -14.67 8.79
C ASP A 80 -15.21 -13.25 8.20
N VAL A 81 -14.05 -12.60 8.12
CA VAL A 81 -13.89 -11.24 7.63
C VAL A 81 -13.47 -11.28 6.18
N ASN A 82 -14.32 -10.75 5.30
CA ASN A 82 -14.10 -10.72 3.85
C ASN A 82 -13.40 -9.42 3.42
N GLN A 83 -13.73 -8.31 4.08
CA GLN A 83 -13.18 -7.00 3.77
C GLN A 83 -13.09 -6.14 5.04
N ILE A 84 -12.05 -5.31 5.09
CA ILE A 84 -11.84 -4.33 6.15
C ILE A 84 -11.68 -2.95 5.53
N GLU A 85 -12.54 -2.03 5.95
CA GLU A 85 -12.51 -0.63 5.56
C GLU A 85 -12.20 0.24 6.78
N ILE A 86 -11.33 1.23 6.59
CA ILE A 86 -10.91 2.16 7.65
C ILE A 86 -11.16 3.56 7.12
N VAL A 87 -12.08 4.26 7.77
CA VAL A 87 -12.49 5.62 7.39
C VAL A 87 -11.97 6.58 8.46
N PRO A 88 -11.05 7.50 8.13
CA PRO A 88 -10.61 8.51 9.07
C PRO A 88 -11.74 9.52 9.32
N VAL A 89 -12.03 9.77 10.59
CA VAL A 89 -12.95 10.83 11.01
C VAL A 89 -12.12 12.08 11.25
N THR A 90 -12.44 13.16 10.53
CA THR A 90 -11.69 14.42 10.62
C THR A 90 -12.50 15.52 11.30
N ARG A 91 -11.79 16.47 11.88
CA ARG A 91 -12.33 17.74 12.38
C ARG A 91 -11.56 18.88 11.72
N GLU A 92 -12.28 19.93 11.36
CA GLU A 92 -11.66 21.18 10.90
C GLU A 92 -10.94 21.87 12.06
N VAL A 93 -9.74 22.37 11.78
CA VAL A 93 -8.88 23.11 12.71
C VAL A 93 -8.26 24.28 11.96
N ASP A 94 -7.73 25.27 12.68
CA ASP A 94 -7.06 26.41 12.04
C ASP A 94 -5.93 25.92 11.11
N GLY A 95 -6.12 26.13 9.80
CA GLY A 95 -5.16 25.73 8.78
C GLY A 95 -5.32 24.32 8.21
N GLY A 96 -6.41 23.59 8.51
CA GLY A 96 -6.71 22.34 7.79
C GLY A 96 -7.64 21.37 8.53
N TYR A 97 -7.34 20.07 8.41
CA TYR A 97 -8.12 18.99 9.00
C TYR A 97 -7.23 18.12 9.88
N GLN A 98 -7.71 17.78 11.07
CA GLN A 98 -7.07 16.83 11.97
C GLN A 98 -7.90 15.55 12.02
N VAL A 99 -7.26 14.38 11.86
CA VAL A 99 -7.91 13.09 12.14
C VAL A 99 -8.11 12.99 13.65
N ILE A 100 -9.35 12.72 14.08
CA ILE A 100 -9.76 12.62 15.49
C ILE A 100 -10.16 11.20 15.91
N ALA A 101 -10.55 10.36 14.95
CA ALA A 101 -10.87 8.95 15.16
C ALA A 101 -10.76 8.17 13.83
N HIS A 102 -10.94 6.85 13.91
CA HIS A 102 -11.12 5.99 12.74
C HIS A 102 -12.37 5.13 12.95
N GLU A 103 -13.25 5.11 11.96
CA GLU A 103 -14.29 4.10 11.86
C GLU A 103 -13.72 2.90 11.11
N ILE A 104 -13.90 1.71 11.68
CA ILE A 104 -13.41 0.45 11.12
C ILE A 104 -14.61 -0.46 10.89
N PHE A 105 -14.82 -0.82 9.64
CA PHE A 105 -15.89 -1.71 9.21
C PHE A 105 -15.31 -3.06 8.82
N PHE A 106 -15.85 -4.13 9.41
CA PHE A 106 -15.53 -5.51 9.07
C PHE A 106 -16.73 -6.11 8.36
N TYR A 107 -16.59 -6.33 7.07
CA TYR A 107 -17.61 -6.96 6.24
C TYR A 107 -17.49 -8.48 6.38
N THR A 108 -18.56 -9.11 6.82
CA THR A 108 -18.69 -10.57 6.98
C THR A 108 -19.75 -11.09 6.01
N GLU A 109 -20.02 -12.40 6.00
CA GLU A 109 -21.06 -12.98 5.13
C GLU A 109 -22.49 -12.55 5.50
N GLY A 110 -22.75 -12.16 6.75
CA GLY A 110 -24.11 -11.87 7.23
C GLY A 110 -24.33 -10.45 7.74
N GLU A 111 -23.28 -9.79 8.21
CA GLU A 111 -23.37 -8.47 8.83
C GLU A 111 -22.10 -7.64 8.66
N ILE A 112 -22.23 -6.33 8.89
CA ILE A 112 -21.11 -5.41 8.97
C ILE A 112 -20.90 -5.09 10.44
N LEU A 113 -19.77 -5.52 10.97
CA LEU A 113 -19.36 -5.18 12.33
C LEU A 113 -18.64 -3.82 12.27
N HIS A 114 -18.99 -2.91 13.18
CA HIS A 114 -18.46 -1.55 13.20
C HIS A 114 -17.74 -1.26 14.52
N LEU A 115 -16.53 -0.70 14.43
CA LEU A 115 -15.70 -0.30 15.56
C LEU A 115 -15.18 1.12 15.37
N VAL A 116 -15.34 1.97 16.38
CA VAL A 116 -14.74 3.31 16.39
C VAL A 116 -13.47 3.28 17.24
N SER A 117 -12.33 3.63 16.63
CA SER A 117 -11.05 3.77 17.30
C SER A 117 -10.72 5.24 17.56
N ALA A 118 -10.32 5.57 18.78
CA ALA A 118 -9.62 6.83 19.04
C ALA A 118 -8.32 6.91 18.23
N VAL A 119 -7.83 8.14 17.99
CA VAL A 119 -6.54 8.39 17.31
C VAL A 119 -5.36 7.85 18.09
N SER A 120 -5.42 7.93 19.42
CA SER A 120 -4.43 7.36 20.31
C SER A 120 -4.96 6.03 20.84
N ILE A 121 -4.25 4.97 20.51
CA ILE A 121 -4.52 3.62 20.98
C ILE A 121 -3.37 3.27 21.92
N HIS A 122 -3.69 3.02 23.19
CA HIS A 122 -2.73 2.62 24.22
C HIS A 122 -2.58 1.10 24.27
#